data_AF-A0A2V8I7H1-F1
#
_entry.id   AF-A0A2V8I7H1-F1
#
_cell.length_a   1.000
_cell.length_b   1.000
_cell.length_c   1.000
_cell.angle_alpha   90.00
_cell.angle_beta   90.00
_cell.angle_gamma   90.00
#
_symmetry.space_group_name_H-M   'P 1'
#
loop_
_entity.id
_entity.type
_entity.pdbx_description
1 polymer ?
#
loop_
_entity_poly.entity_id
_entity_poly.type
_entity_poly.pdbx_seq_one_letter_code
_entity_poly.pdbx_strand_id
1 'polypeptide(L)' 'MDERRRACFVEVEVDTWTGDWRFLRGVYCHDTGLAVNPLVAEADMHGSLVESFQMATDSI' A
#
# COMPACT_ATOMS: atom_id res chain seq x y z
N MET A 1 -15.00 20.87 -5.15
CA MET A 1 -14.53 19.47 -5.17
C MET A 1 -13.78 19.25 -3.88
N ASP A 2 -14.18 18.26 -3.09
CA ASP A 2 -13.37 17.83 -1.96
C ASP A 2 -12.22 16.97 -2.48
N GLU A 3 -11.03 17.15 -1.91
CA GLU A 3 -9.80 16.57 -2.40
C GLU A 3 -9.58 15.24 -1.67
N ARG A 4 -9.61 14.13 -2.42
CA ARG A 4 -9.42 12.79 -1.83
C ARG A 4 -7.97 12.59 -1.43
N ARG A 5 -7.75 12.13 -0.20
CA ARG A 5 -6.42 11.97 0.41
C ARG A 5 -6.16 10.52 0.77
N ARG A 6 -4.89 10.12 0.80
CA ARG A 6 -4.44 8.78 1.20
C ARG A 6 -3.18 8.90 2.05
N ALA A 7 -2.99 7.99 2.98
CA ALA A 7 -1.76 7.83 3.75
C ALA A 7 -1.37 6.36 3.80
N CYS A 8 -0.10 6.07 3.54
CA CYS A 8 0.46 4.72 3.55
C CYS A 8 1.73 4.70 4.40
N PHE A 9 1.78 3.76 5.35
CA PHE A 9 2.96 3.47 6.15
C PHE A 9 3.25 1.99 6.06
N VAL A 10 4.51 1.64 5.81
CA VAL A 10 4.96 0.24 5.68
C VAL A 10 6.18 0.03 6.59
N GLU A 11 6.18 -1.08 7.31
CA GLU A 11 7.32 -1.58 8.06
C GLU A 11 7.96 -2.73 7.28
N VAL A 12 9.27 -2.61 7.03
CA VAL A 12 10.09 -3.63 6.36
C VAL A 12 11.29 -3.98 7.22
N GLU A 13 11.74 -5.22 7.09
CA GLU A 13 13.04 -5.66 7.56
C GLU A 13 14.00 -5.74 6.37
N VAL A 14 15.22 -5.27 6.54
CA VAL A 14 16.25 -5.25 5.48
C VAL A 14 17.51 -5.91 6.01
N ASP A 15 18.02 -6.91 5.30
CA ASP A 15 19.39 -7.40 5.47
C ASP A 15 20.34 -6.43 4.77
N THR A 16 21.12 -5.69 5.56
CA THR A 16 22.02 -4.66 5.04
C THR A 16 23.25 -5.22 4.31
N TRP A 17 23.53 -6.53 4.43
CA TRP A 17 24.65 -7.17 3.77
C TRP A 17 24.29 -7.74 2.40
N THR A 18 23.10 -8.31 2.25
CA THR A 18 22.61 -8.87 0.97
C THR A 18 21.73 -7.91 0.19
N GLY A 19 21.10 -6.95 0.86
CA GLY A 19 20.07 -6.08 0.28
C GLY A 19 18.69 -6.76 0.21
N ASP A 20 18.57 -8.01 0.66
CA ASP A 20 17.28 -8.68 0.76
C ASP A 20 16.39 -7.99 1.79
N TRP A 21 15.10 -8.01 1.54
CA TRP A 21 14.14 -7.36 2.42
C TRP A 21 12.84 -8.17 2.54
N ARG A 22 12.08 -7.90 3.60
CA ARG A 22 10.81 -8.57 3.90
C ARG A 22 9.77 -7.57 4.38
N PHE A 23 8.56 -7.67 3.82
CA PHE A 23 7.39 -6.93 4.32
C PHE A 23 6.96 -7.48 5.68
N LEU A 24 6.81 -6.61 6.68
CA LEU A 24 6.32 -7.01 8.01
C LEU A 24 4.85 -6.64 8.20
N ARG A 25 4.49 -5.37 7.96
CA ARG A 25 3.12 -4.87 8.05
C ARG A 25 2.98 -3.50 7.38
N GLY A 26 1.74 -3.11 7.09
CA GLY A 26 1.44 -1.77 6.62
C GLY A 26 0.07 -1.29 7.08
N VAL A 27 -0.10 0.03 7.07
CA VAL A 27 -1.39 0.72 7.29
C VAL A 27 -1.63 1.59 6.07
N TYR A 28 -2.73 1.34 5.36
CA TYR A 28 -3.09 2.04 4.14
C TYR A 28 -4.50 2.60 4.25
N CYS A 29 -4.60 3.93 4.43
CA CYS A 29 -5.85 4.62 4.72
C CYS A 29 -6.23 5.55 3.56
N HIS A 30 -7.52 5.56 3.23
CA HIS A 30 -8.07 6.33 2.13
C HIS A 30 -9.26 7.15 2.60
N ASP A 31 -9.20 8.46 2.37
CA ASP A 31 -10.38 9.31 2.37
C ASP A 31 -11.10 9.16 1.03
N THR A 32 -12.10 8.26 1.02
CA THR A 32 -12.89 7.93 -0.17
C THR A 32 -14.21 8.70 -0.25
N GLY A 33 -14.55 9.49 0.79
CA GLY A 33 -15.90 9.99 0.99
C GLY A 33 -16.89 8.86 1.29
N LEU A 34 -17.76 8.55 0.34
CA LEU A 34 -18.74 7.45 0.45
C LEU A 34 -18.26 6.20 -0.29
N ALA A 35 -17.94 5.14 0.46
CA ALA A 35 -17.70 3.82 -0.08
C ALA A 35 -19.04 3.13 -0.40
N VAL A 36 -19.48 3.18 -1.67
CA VAL A 36 -20.74 2.55 -2.13
C VAL A 36 -20.78 1.05 -1.83
N ASN A 37 -19.64 0.38 -1.97
CA ASN A 37 -19.44 -1.00 -1.53
C ASN A 37 -18.10 -1.09 -0.78
N PRO A 38 -18.13 -1.20 0.56
CA PRO A 38 -16.91 -1.27 1.37
C PRO A 38 -15.99 -2.43 1.01
N LEU A 39 -16.55 -3.59 0.62
CA LEU A 39 -15.75 -4.77 0.28
C LEU A 39 -14.97 -4.59 -1.03
N VAL A 40 -15.60 -3.94 -2.02
CA VAL A 40 -14.92 -3.61 -3.28
C VAL A 40 -13.87 -2.52 -3.06
N ALA A 41 -14.17 -1.53 -2.22
CA ALA A 41 -13.19 -0.49 -1.87
C ALA A 41 -11.97 -1.09 -1.15
N GLU A 42 -12.16 -2.03 -0.24
CA GLU A 42 -11.07 -2.75 0.43
C GLU A 42 -10.22 -3.56 -0.56
N ALA A 43 -10.86 -4.28 -1.48
CA ALA A 43 -10.16 -5.03 -2.52
C ALA A 43 -9.30 -4.12 -3.42
N ASP A 44 -9.81 -2.95 -3.80
CA ASP A 44 -9.06 -1.93 -4.58
C ASP A 44 -7.87 -1.37 -3.80
N MET A 45 -8.04 -1.09 -2.50
CA MET A 45 -6.94 -0.67 -1.63
C MET A 45 -5.85 -1.75 -1.55
N HIS A 46 -6.22 -3.02 -1.39
CA HIS A 46 -5.25 -4.11 -1.35
C HIS A 46 -4.54 -4.30 -2.69
N GLY A 47 -5.29 -4.32 -3.81
CA GLY A 47 -4.72 -4.47 -5.15
C GLY A 47 -3.73 -3.37 -5.48
N SER A 48 -4.11 -2.11 -5.26
CA SER A 48 -3.23 -0.96 -5.52
C SER A 48 -1.99 -0.95 -4.63
N LEU A 49 -2.09 -1.39 -3.36
CA LEU A 49 -0.93 -1.50 -2.48
C LEU A 49 0.05 -2.56 -3.01
N VAL A 50 -0.44 -3.76 -3.36
CA VAL A 50 0.42 -4.84 -3.87
C VAL A 50 1.11 -4.42 -5.17
N GLU A 51 0.37 -3.85 -6.12
CA GLU A 51 0.92 -3.36 -7.39
C GLU A 51 1.98 -2.27 -7.16
N SER A 52 1.63 -1.23 -6.39
CA SER A 52 2.54 -0.10 -6.14
C SER A 52 3.78 -0.53 -5.38
N PHE A 53 3.64 -1.46 -4.44
CA PHE A 53 4.74 -1.96 -3.65
C PHE A 53 5.68 -2.80 -4.52
N GLN A 54 5.13 -3.67 -5.38
CA GLN A 54 5.93 -4.40 -6.35
C GLN A 54 6.68 -3.44 -7.28
N MET A 55 6.02 -2.43 -7.85
CA MET A 55 6.66 -1.42 -8.70
C MET A 55 7.82 -0.69 -7.99
N ALA A 56 7.67 -0.42 -6.69
CA ALA A 56 8.67 0.27 -5.90
C ALA A 56 9.88 -0.61 -5.54
N THR A 57 9.72 -1.94 -5.55
CA THR A 57 10.73 -2.87 -5.05
C THR A 57 11.33 -3.79 -6.11
N ASP A 58 10.71 -3.91 -7.29
CA ASP A 58 11.28 -4.68 -8.40
C ASP A 58 12.56 -4.00 -8.92
N SER A 59 13.61 -4.80 -9.08
CA SER A 59 14.87 -4.39 -9.71
C SER A 59 14.63 -4.15 -11.20
N ILE A 60 14.96 -2.97 -11.72
CA ILE A 60 14.96 -2.66 -13.17
C ILE A 60 15.91 -3.61 -13.93
#